data_AF-A0A415ENM6-F1
#
_entry.id   AF-A0A415ENM6-F1
#
_cell.length_a   1.000
_cell.length_b   1.000
_cell.length_c   1.000
_cell.angle_alpha   90.00
_cell.angle_beta   90.00
_cell.angle_gamma   90.00
#
_symmetry.space_group_name_H-M   'P 1'
#
loop_
_entity.id
_entity.type
_entity.pdbx_description
1 polymer ?
#
loop_
_entity_poly.entity_id
_entity_poly.type
_entity_poly.pdbx_seq_one_letter_code
_entity_poly.pdbx_strand_id
1 'polypeptide(L)' 'MKRIYYNEFSAILVDEKAKTYRYVSSSEGLEHAKQIGVQTIYRTVLNQREEFLIDLGFKRVF' A
#
# COMPACT_ATOMS: atom_id res chain seq x y z
N MET A 1 -2.38 9.94 6.78
CA MET A 1 -2.12 10.15 5.34
C MET A 1 -2.20 8.78 4.67
N LYS A 2 -2.80 8.70 3.48
CA LYS A 2 -2.95 7.44 2.74
C LYS A 2 -1.91 7.41 1.63
N ARG A 3 -1.18 6.31 1.50
CA ARG A 3 -0.13 6.11 0.49
C ARG A 3 -0.30 4.75 -0.15
N ILE A 4 -0.02 4.66 -1.45
CA ILE A 4 -0.15 3.40 -2.17
C ILE A 4 1.19 3.08 -2.81
N TYR A 5 1.74 1.92 -2.43
CA TYR A 5 2.94 1.37 -3.07
C TYR A 5 2.47 0.30 -4.06
N TYR A 6 2.97 0.30 -5.29
CA TYR A 6 2.54 -0.70 -6.27
C TYR A 6 3.70 -1.20 -7.11
N ASN A 7 3.54 -2.40 -7.66
CA ASN A 7 4.42 -2.97 -8.68
C ASN A 7 3.57 -3.49 -9.84
N GLU A 8 4.16 -4.25 -10.75
CA GLU A 8 3.47 -4.82 -11.91
C GLU A 8 2.29 -5.74 -11.52
N PHE A 9 2.35 -6.41 -10.36
CA PHE A 9 1.41 -7.46 -9.97
C PHE A 9 0.47 -7.07 -8.81
N SER A 10 0.94 -6.23 -7.89
CA SER A 10 0.29 -6.01 -6.60
C SER A 10 0.45 -4.56 -6.13
N ALA A 11 -0.33 -4.19 -5.12
CA ALA A 11 -0.23 -2.92 -4.43
C ALA A 11 -0.45 -3.08 -2.91
N ILE A 12 0.18 -2.20 -2.15
CA ILE A 12 0.03 -2.04 -0.72
C ILE A 12 -0.62 -0.69 -0.47
N LEU A 13 -1.85 -0.71 0.04
CA LEU A 13 -2.54 0.47 0.53
C LEU A 13 -2.12 0.67 1.98
N VAL A 14 -1.53 1.81 2.30
CA VAL A 14 -1.07 2.15 3.65
C VAL A 14 -1.92 3.30 4.18
N ASP A 15 -2.54 3.09 5.34
CA ASP A 15 -3.20 4.13 6.10
C ASP A 15 -2.36 4.48 7.33
N GLU A 16 -1.64 5.61 7.26
CA GLU A 16 -0.78 6.06 8.35
C GLU A 16 -1.58 6.53 9.58
N LYS A 17 -2.86 6.86 9.43
CA LYS A 17 -3.70 7.30 10.56
C LYS A 17 -4.20 6.10 11.35
N ALA A 18 -4.66 5.06 10.66
CA ALA A 18 -5.09 3.81 11.28
C ALA A 18 -3.91 2.90 11.68
N LYS A 19 -2.69 3.20 11.22
CA LYS A 19 -1.53 2.30 11.27
C LYS A 19 -1.88 0.92 10.71
N THR A 20 -2.52 0.91 9.54
CA THR A 20 -2.89 -0.32 8.85
C THR A 20 -2.38 -0.34 7.42
N TYR A 21 -2.25 -1.54 6.87
CA TYR A 21 -1.99 -1.73 5.45
C TYR A 21 -2.78 -2.90 4.87
N ARG A 22 -3.09 -2.86 3.58
CA ARG A 22 -3.79 -3.93 2.86
C ARG A 22 -3.05 -4.27 1.56
N TYR A 23 -2.98 -5.55 1.26
CA TYR A 23 -2.52 -6.04 -0.04
C TYR A 23 -3.70 -6.19 -0.99
N VAL A 24 -3.54 -5.62 -2.18
CA VAL A 24 -4.50 -5.72 -3.28
C VAL A 24 -3.76 -5.91 -4.60
N SER A 25 -4.48 -6.17 -5.69
CA SER A 25 -3.90 -6.21 -7.03
C SER A 25 -3.44 -4.82 -7.48
N SER A 26 -2.42 -4.74 -8.34
CA SER A 26 -1.91 -3.45 -8.86
C SER A 26 -3.02 -2.58 -9.46
N SER A 27 -3.91 -3.16 -10.26
CA SER A 27 -5.09 -2.48 -10.83
C SER A 27 -6.01 -1.90 -9.76
N GLU A 28 -6.40 -2.72 -8.77
CA GLU A 28 -7.27 -2.28 -7.68
C GLU A 28 -6.64 -1.15 -6.87
N GLY A 29 -5.34 -1.24 -6.57
CA GLY A 29 -4.62 -0.21 -5.84
C GLY A 29 -4.53 1.11 -6.62
N LEU A 30 -4.31 1.06 -7.94
CA LEU A 30 -4.28 2.25 -8.80
C LEU A 30 -5.67 2.88 -8.97
N GLU A 31 -6.72 2.07 -9.12
CA GLU A 31 -8.11 2.56 -9.15
C GLU A 31 -8.49 3.22 -7.84
N HIS A 32 -8.18 2.56 -6.72
CA HIS A 32 -8.39 3.13 -5.39
C HIS A 32 -7.65 4.47 -5.26
N ALA A 33 -6.39 4.53 -5.71
CA ALA A 33 -5.60 5.75 -5.68
C ALA A 33 -6.25 6.91 -6.43
N LYS A 34 -6.80 6.64 -7.63
CA LYS A 34 -7.53 7.63 -8.43
C LYS A 34 -8.79 8.10 -7.72
N GLN A 35 -9.55 7.19 -7.11
CA GLN A 35 -10.79 7.53 -6.40
C GLN A 35 -10.56 8.44 -5.19
N ILE A 36 -9.50 8.19 -4.41
CA ILE A 36 -9.20 8.96 -3.20
C ILE A 36 -8.19 10.09 -3.43
N GLY A 37 -7.67 10.24 -4.65
CA GLY A 37 -6.73 11.30 -5.03
C GLY A 37 -5.39 11.24 -4.30
N VAL A 38 -4.87 10.04 -4.00
CA VAL A 38 -3.58 9.88 -3.28
C VAL A 38 -2.42 9.61 -4.22
N GLN A 39 -1.22 9.94 -3.74
CA GLN A 39 0.01 9.61 -4.45
C GLN A 39 0.27 8.10 -4.45
N THR A 40 0.59 7.60 -5.64
CA THR A 40 1.06 6.24 -5.87
C THR A 40 2.57 6.24 -6.04
N ILE A 41 3.23 5.23 -5.52
CA ILE A 41 4.69 5.07 -5.57
C ILE A 41 5.00 3.70 -6.16
N TYR A 42 5.62 3.69 -7.33
CA TYR A 42 6.09 2.44 -7.93
C TYR A 42 7.30 1.89 -7.16
N ARG A 43 7.29 0.58 -6.87
CA ARG A 43 8.34 -0.15 -6.14
C ARG A 43 8.49 -1.53 -6.74
N THR A 44 9.70 -1.91 -7.16
CA THR A 44 9.95 -3.26 -7.69
C THR A 44 9.75 -4.35 -6.62
N VAL A 45 10.15 -4.06 -5.37
CA VAL A 45 10.21 -5.03 -4.27
C VAL A 45 9.21 -4.64 -3.17
N LEU A 46 7.97 -5.10 -3.29
CA LEU A 46 6.90 -4.77 -2.33
C LEU A 46 7.05 -5.48 -0.98
N ASN A 47 7.62 -6.69 -0.96
CA ASN A 47 7.88 -7.45 0.27
C ASN A 47 8.77 -6.68 1.25
N GLN A 48 9.84 -6.04 0.78
CA GLN A 48 10.66 -5.18 1.64
C GLN A 48 9.85 -4.03 2.26
N ARG A 49 8.83 -3.54 1.53
CA ARG A 49 7.96 -2.48 2.06
C ARG A 49 6.99 -3.04 3.09
N GLU A 50 6.46 -4.24 2.88
CA GLU A 50 5.65 -4.93 3.88
C GLU A 50 6.44 -5.17 5.17
N GLU A 51 7.65 -5.72 5.09
CA GLU A 51 8.51 -5.97 6.25
C GLU A 51 8.76 -4.68 7.03
N PHE A 52 9.05 -3.59 6.34
CA PHE A 52 9.21 -2.27 6.97
C PHE A 52 7.94 -1.76 7.65
N LEU A 53 6.75 -1.98 7.07
CA LEU A 53 5.49 -1.58 7.68
C LEU A 53 5.21 -2.40 8.94
N ILE A 54 5.51 -3.70 8.93
CA ILE A 54 5.40 -4.58 10.08
C ILE A 54 6.33 -4.13 11.21
N ASP A 55 7.59 -3.81 10.90
CA ASP A 55 8.56 -3.29 11.87
C ASP A 55 8.11 -1.97 12.50
N LEU A 56 7.48 -1.09 11.72
CA LEU A 56 6.86 0.16 12.21
C LEU A 56 5.57 -0.06 13.03
N GLY A 57 5.13 -1.30 13.21
CA GLY A 57 3.94 -1.68 13.97
C GLY A 57 2.63 -1.47 13.22
N PHE A 58 2.64 -1.43 11.89
CA PHE A 58 1.41 -1.40 11.10
C PHE A 58 0.76 -2.78 11.10
N LYS A 59 -0.57 -2.80 11.16
CA LYS A 59 -1.36 -4.04 11.12
C LYS A 59 -1.87 -4.31 9.72
N ARG A 60 -1.69 -5.54 9.25
CA ARG A 60 -2.33 -5.99 8.02
C ARG A 60 -3.84 -6.11 8.25
N VAL A 61 -4.62 -5.49 7.36
CA VAL A 61 -6.08 -5.65 7.30
C VAL A 61 -6.44 -6.45 6.05
N PHE A 62 -7.43 -7.33 6.18
CA PHE A 62 -7.89 -8.21 5.11
C PHE A 62 -9.04 -7.61 4.34
#